data_AF-C6W6D2-F1
#
_entry.id   AF-C6W6D2-F1
#
_cell.length_a   1.000
_cell.length_b   1.000
_cell.length_c   1.000
_cell.angle_alpha   90.00
_cell.angle_beta   90.00
_cell.angle_gamma   90.00
#
_symmetry.space_group_name_H-M   'P 1'
#
loop_
_entity.id
_entity.type
_entity.pdbx_description
1 polymer ?
#
loop_
_entity_poly.entity_id
_entity_poly.type
_entity_poly.pdbx_seq_one_letter_code
_entity_poly.pdbx_strand_id
1 'polypeptide(L)'
;MTGKLMEKEAVVQALYNAETLEAIDKAGEDWADLYKSSSQEDKEYLGNEMKKFSRWVIAKCDESHEEFKQVMAEFEAMKQAQSQH
;
A
#
# COMPACT_ATOMS: atom_id res chain seq x y z
N MET A 1 16.34 5.12 24.72
CA MET A 1 15.58 6.10 23.94
C MET A 1 14.99 5.35 22.74
N THR A 2 14.05 4.41 22.93
CA THR A 2 13.98 3.32 21.92
C THR A 2 12.68 2.53 21.78
N GLY A 3 11.91 2.26 22.84
CA GLY A 3 10.75 1.34 22.71
C GLY A 3 9.62 1.86 21.82
N LYS A 4 9.03 3.00 22.18
CA LYS A 4 7.89 3.60 21.44
C LYS A 4 8.23 4.08 20.03
N LEU A 5 9.48 4.50 19.79
CA LEU A 5 9.89 4.98 18.48
C LEU A 5 9.95 3.81 17.48
N MET A 6 10.50 2.67 17.90
CA MET A 6 10.56 1.47 17.05
C MET A 6 9.18 0.85 16.82
N GLU A 7 8.25 0.98 17.78
CA GLU A 7 6.88 0.47 17.65
C GLU A 7 6.10 1.21 16.55
N LYS A 8 6.13 2.55 16.53
CA LYS A 8 5.44 3.32 15.49
C LYS A 8 6.01 3.13 14.09
N GLU A 9 7.33 3.00 13.97
CA GLU A 9 7.99 2.70 12.70
C GLU A 9 7.64 1.30 12.21
N ALA A 10 7.60 0.31 13.10
CA ALA A 10 7.23 -1.07 12.75
C ALA A 10 5.79 -1.16 12.23
N VAL A 11 4.84 -0.46 12.88
CA VAL A 11 3.44 -0.44 12.43
C VAL A 11 3.28 0.26 11.08
N VAL A 12 4.00 1.35 10.84
CA VAL A 12 4.01 2.00 9.52
C VAL A 12 4.61 1.06 8.47
N GLN A 13 5.72 0.37 8.75
CA GLN A 13 6.33 -0.56 7.82
C GLN A 13 5.43 -1.77 7.52
N ALA A 14 4.65 -2.23 8.50
CA ALA A 14 3.69 -3.32 8.31
C ALA A 14 2.63 -2.97 7.25
N LEU A 15 2.19 -1.71 7.16
CA LEU A 15 1.28 -1.24 6.10
C LEU A 15 1.90 -1.40 4.70
N TYR A 16 3.17 -1.03 4.54
CA TYR A 16 3.86 -1.14 3.24
C TYR A 16 4.20 -2.58 2.84
N ASN A 17 4.40 -3.46 3.81
CA ASN A 17 4.76 -4.86 3.58
C ASN A 17 3.53 -5.78 3.44
N ALA A 18 2.32 -5.26 3.59
CA ALA A 18 1.11 -6.06 3.55
C ALA A 18 0.79 -6.48 2.10
N GLU A 19 0.85 -7.78 1.83
CA GLU A 19 0.63 -8.37 0.50
C GLU A 19 -0.76 -9.01 0.35
N THR A 20 -1.54 -9.11 1.44
CA THR A 20 -2.88 -9.69 1.46
C THR A 20 -3.88 -8.74 2.11
N LEU A 21 -5.17 -8.88 1.78
CA LEU A 21 -6.23 -8.09 2.41
C LEU A 21 -6.25 -8.27 3.93
N GLU A 22 -6.08 -9.51 4.41
CA GLU A 22 -5.99 -9.82 5.84
C GLU A 22 -4.81 -9.12 6.52
N ALA A 23 -3.64 -9.06 5.86
CA ALA A 23 -2.48 -8.35 6.38
C ALA A 23 -2.69 -6.83 6.39
N ILE A 24 -3.37 -6.28 5.38
CA ILE A 24 -3.72 -4.86 5.31
C ILE A 24 -4.69 -4.50 6.44
N ASP A 25 -5.75 -5.29 6.63
CA ASP A 25 -6.75 -5.08 7.67
C ASP A 25 -6.07 -5.11 9.06
N LYS A 26 -5.24 -6.13 9.30
CA LYS A 26 -4.49 -6.24 10.55
C LYS A 26 -3.56 -5.05 10.78
N ALA A 27 -2.77 -4.64 9.78
CA ALA A 27 -1.87 -3.50 9.91
C ALA A 27 -2.64 -2.19 10.13
N GLY A 28 -3.83 -2.06 9.53
CA GLY A 28 -4.75 -0.94 9.75
C GLY A 28 -5.31 -0.89 11.16
N GLU A 29 -5.71 -2.04 11.72
CA GLU A 29 -6.13 -2.18 13.12
C GLU A 29 -5.00 -1.81 14.10
N ASP A 30 -3.81 -2.40 13.89
CA ASP A 30 -2.63 -2.16 14.72
C ASP A 30 -2.24 -0.66 14.67
N TRP A 31 -2.33 -0.01 13.49
CA TRP A 31 -2.15 1.44 13.35
C TRP A 31 -3.22 2.24 14.10
N ALA A 32 -4.50 1.86 14.00
CA ALA A 32 -5.59 2.58 14.64
C ALA A 32 -5.48 2.54 16.17
N ASP A 33 -5.09 1.41 16.73
CA ASP A 33 -4.93 1.24 18.18
C ASP A 33 -3.69 1.97 18.70
N LEU A 34 -2.59 1.92 17.96
CA LEU A 34 -1.42 2.75 18.25
C LEU A 34 -1.76 4.25 18.19
N TYR A 35 -2.51 4.69 17.17
CA TYR A 35 -2.92 6.08 17.02
C TYR A 35 -3.76 6.55 18.21
N LYS A 36 -4.76 5.77 18.66
CA LYS A 36 -5.63 6.14 19.80
C LYS A 36 -4.83 6.34 21.08
N SER A 37 -3.86 5.46 21.35
CA SER A 37 -3.05 5.44 22.57
C SER A 37 -1.83 6.36 22.55
N SER A 38 -1.52 6.94 21.39
CA SER A 38 -0.35 7.80 21.15
C SER A 38 -0.49 9.23 21.69
N SER A 39 0.67 9.86 21.93
CA SER A 39 0.77 11.29 22.22
C SER A 39 0.31 12.14 21.02
N GLN A 40 0.10 13.44 21.21
CA GLN A 40 -0.29 14.32 20.10
C GLN A 40 0.80 14.40 19.01
N GLU A 41 2.07 14.47 19.40
CA GLU A 41 3.22 14.48 18.48
C GLU A 41 3.28 13.17 17.67
N ASP A 42 3.10 12.02 18.34
CA ASP A 42 3.08 10.72 17.67
C ASP A 42 1.87 10.57 16.74
N LYS A 43 0.70 11.13 17.11
CA LYS A 43 -0.48 11.17 16.23
C LYS A 43 -0.23 12.00 14.97
N GLU A 44 0.45 13.13 15.09
CA GLU A 44 0.82 13.94 13.92
C GLU A 44 1.77 13.18 12.99
N TYR A 45 2.77 12.50 13.56
CA TYR A 45 3.66 11.62 12.81
C TYR A 45 2.89 10.50 12.09
N LEU A 46 2.11 9.71 12.83
CA LEU A 46 1.34 8.58 12.31
C LEU A 46 0.33 9.01 11.24
N GLY A 47 -0.34 10.14 11.44
CA GLY A 47 -1.27 10.71 10.48
C GLY A 47 -0.58 11.17 9.19
N ASN A 48 0.65 11.70 9.28
CA ASN A 48 1.44 12.05 8.10
C ASN A 48 1.94 10.81 7.36
N GLU A 49 2.37 9.76 8.05
CA GLU A 49 2.77 8.51 7.43
C GLU A 49 1.58 7.81 6.73
N MET A 50 0.39 7.82 7.35
CA MET A 50 -0.81 7.28 6.71
C MET A 50 -1.18 8.03 5.41
N LYS A 51 -0.99 9.36 5.36
CA LYS A 51 -1.16 10.13 4.12
C LYS A 51 -0.13 9.78 3.03
N LYS A 52 1.10 9.45 3.41
CA LYS A 52 2.13 9.00 2.46
C LYS A 52 1.79 7.62 1.93
N PHE A 53 1.39 6.70 2.82
CA PHE A 53 0.97 5.36 2.46
C PHE A 53 -0.21 5.38 1.49
N SER A 54 -1.26 6.17 1.75
CA SER A 54 -2.41 6.24 0.84
C SER A 54 -2.04 6.75 -0.56
N ARG A 55 -1.15 7.74 -0.65
CA ARG A 55 -0.62 8.22 -1.94
C ARG A 55 0.20 7.15 -2.66
N TRP A 56 1.00 6.39 -1.92
CA TRP A 56 1.77 5.28 -2.47
C TRP A 56 0.86 4.18 -3.01
N VAL A 57 -0.19 3.81 -2.28
CA VAL A 57 -1.20 2.82 -2.74
C VAL A 57 -1.85 3.28 -4.03
N ILE A 58 -2.31 4.53 -4.11
CA ILE A 58 -2.92 5.10 -5.32
C ILE A 58 -1.93 5.01 -6.50
N ALA A 59 -0.69 5.44 -6.31
CA ALA A 59 0.33 5.39 -7.36
C ALA A 59 0.61 3.96 -7.84
N LYS A 60 0.60 2.98 -6.92
CA LYS A 60 0.77 1.55 -7.26
C LYS A 60 -0.42 0.98 -8.01
N CYS A 61 -1.65 1.41 -7.67
CA CYS A 61 -2.83 1.06 -8.43
C CYS A 61 -2.77 1.61 -9.86
N ASP A 62 -2.34 2.87 -10.03
CA ASP A 62 -2.18 3.49 -11.34
C ASP A 62 -1.13 2.76 -12.19
N GLU A 63 0.03 2.42 -11.59
CA GLU A 63 1.09 1.64 -12.24
C GLU A 63 0.56 0.27 -12.70
N SER A 64 -0.08 -0.48 -11.81
CA SER A 64 -0.66 -1.79 -12.13
C SER A 64 -1.74 -1.70 -13.22
N HIS A 65 -2.52 -0.63 -13.24
CA HIS A 65 -3.53 -0.40 -14.28
C HIS A 65 -2.92 -0.20 -15.66
N GLU A 66 -1.81 0.55 -15.75
CA GLU A 66 -1.09 0.76 -17.00
C GLU A 66 -0.40 -0.52 -17.48
N GLU A 67 0.20 -1.30 -16.58
CA GLU A 67 0.75 -2.63 -16.91
C GLU A 67 -0.33 -3.56 -17.46
N PHE A 68 -1.51 -3.58 -16.83
CA PHE A 68 -2.63 -4.39 -17.31
C PHE A 68 -3.07 -3.98 -18.73
N LYS A 69 -3.13 -2.68 -19.04
CA LYS A 69 -3.44 -2.20 -20.40
C LYS A 69 -2.44 -2.70 -21.42
N GLN A 70 -1.14 -2.70 -21.09
CA GLN A 70 -0.08 -3.19 -21.98
C GLN A 70 -0.26 -4.68 -22.27
N VAL A 71 -0.47 -5.50 -21.24
CA VAL A 71 -0.72 -6.94 -21.40
C VAL A 71 -1.95 -7.22 -22.26
N MET A 72 -3.03 -6.45 -22.07
CA MET A 72 -4.24 -6.60 -22.87
C MET A 72 -4.01 -6.21 -24.35
N ALA A 73 -3.27 -5.15 -24.61
CA ALA A 73 -2.92 -4.73 -25.96
C ALA A 73 -2.06 -5.78 -26.68
N GLU A 74 -1.06 -6.36 -25.99
CA GLU A 74 -0.24 -7.45 -26.52
C GLU A 74 -1.08 -8.70 -26.82
N PHE A 75 -2.00 -9.06 -25.91
CA PHE A 75 -2.91 -10.18 -26.10
C PHE A 75 -3.82 -10.00 -27.33
N GLU A 76 -4.38 -8.80 -27.51
CA GLU A 76 -5.19 -8.47 -28.68
C GLU A 76 -4.40 -8.52 -29.98
N ALA A 77 -3.16 -8.01 -29.99
CA ALA A 77 -2.27 -8.06 -31.13
C ALA A 77 -1.94 -9.52 -31.52
N MET A 78 -1.65 -10.38 -30.55
CA MET A 78 -1.41 -11.81 -30.79
C MET A 78 -2.64 -12.51 -31.40
N LYS A 79 -3.84 -12.22 -30.88
CA LYS A 79 -5.08 -12.79 -31.44
C LYS A 79 -5.31 -12.36 -32.89
N GLN A 80 -5.02 -11.09 -33.23
CA GLN A 80 -5.16 -10.60 -34.59
C GLN A 80 -4.15 -11.27 -35.53
N ALA A 81 -2.88 -11.42 -35.11
CA ALA A 81 -1.86 -12.10 -35.89
C ALA A 81 -2.18 -13.58 -36.14
N GLN A 82 -2.74 -14.29 -35.14
CA GLN A 82 -3.21 -15.67 -35.30
C GLN A 82 -4.43 -15.80 -36.21
N SER A 83 -5.29 -14.77 -36.27
CA SER A 83 -6.48 -14.78 -37.14
C SER A 83 -6.15 -14.47 -38.61
N GLN A 84 -4.94 -13.97 -38.89
CA GLN A 84 -4.43 -13.68 -40.23
C GLN A 84 -3.57 -14.81 -40.81
N HIS A 85 -3.32 -15.87 -40.03
CA HIS A 85 -2.52 -17.06 -40.38
C HIS A 85 -3.42 -18.29 -40.59
#